data_AF-A0A1U7N3F8-F1
#
_entry.id   AF-A0A1U7N3F8-F1
#
_cell.length_a   1.000
_cell.length_b   1.000
_cell.length_c   1.000
_cell.angle_alpha   90.00
_cell.angle_beta   90.00
_cell.angle_gamma   90.00
#
_symmetry.space_group_name_H-M   'P 1'
#
loop_
_entity.id
_entity.type
_entity.pdbx_description
1 polymer ?
#
loop_
_entity_poly.entity_id
_entity_poly.type
_entity_poly.pdbx_seq_one_letter_code
_entity_poly.pdbx_strand_id
1 'polypeptide(L)'
;MKNQLSLFLIVMNKLKIPFVLVGLLLFITECGDNKSSKPGELVPSTTTDYPAKDFRYVICTDMTHDDDNSLIRLLHYANEIDIEAITVTDQGPETNKIENWPEKMWNRAMAIFEAYGQVVDNLRLHDPNFPSVEYFRSITKQGKGTAQRMTGSSDNGQEKFWDYVGEDWDSEASELLIKVFEKDDDRPIYIGFWGGSITFAQAMWRYQQNHSPSEVQALLDKMIFHCISFQDVTFDMFVDLDSIGKNIGTKKSFYGDYDGKRHYPRMLLADGNNFWKYIGAVNEDSIYKYSGPLGDLYDKGGEGDTPAFLNLIAMNRGLSHIENPEFGGWGDMFKKYGLKNVWVADHNKPEELMKWLPETTNSFYARCMWEENDYESCNHDPIAAFDSDSSPAFVYLSAKPGDKVSLSAQGSYDPDNDELKYSWFYYPEASSGKAEVNINNHTEKEASFIMPQISVGLQIHLLLEVRDNGSPQLVAYKRVIIEALKSDEEV
;
A
#
# COMPACT_ATOMS: atom_id res chain seq x y z
N MET A 1 -28.13 16.81 -35.02
CA MET A 1 -26.67 16.82 -35.25
C MET A 1 -26.22 17.11 -36.69
N LYS A 2 -26.95 16.74 -37.76
CA LYS A 2 -26.50 16.97 -39.17
C LYS A 2 -26.26 18.44 -39.58
N ASN A 3 -26.88 19.42 -38.90
CA ASN A 3 -26.74 20.84 -39.25
C ASN A 3 -25.57 21.56 -38.56
N GLN A 4 -24.95 20.97 -37.53
CA GLN A 4 -23.81 21.58 -36.79
C GLN A 4 -22.45 21.19 -37.40
N LEU A 5 -22.30 19.96 -37.90
CA LEU A 5 -21.09 19.52 -38.62
C LEU A 5 -20.86 20.32 -39.91
N SER A 6 -21.93 20.70 -40.60
CA SER A 6 -21.86 21.45 -41.86
C SER A 6 -21.30 22.86 -41.66
N LEU A 7 -21.54 23.49 -40.50
CA LEU A 7 -21.04 24.83 -40.21
C LEU A 7 -19.55 24.81 -39.83
N PHE A 8 -19.09 23.75 -39.15
CA PHE A 8 -17.71 23.60 -38.72
C PHE A 8 -16.75 23.34 -39.90
N LEU A 9 -17.18 22.54 -40.88
CA LEU A 9 -16.44 22.29 -42.12
C LEU A 9 -16.34 23.53 -43.04
N ILE A 10 -17.34 24.42 -43.02
CA ILE A 10 -17.33 25.65 -43.83
C ILE A 10 -16.36 26.71 -43.26
N VAL A 11 -16.20 26.76 -41.94
CA VAL A 11 -15.27 27.70 -41.27
C VAL A 11 -13.81 27.27 -41.48
N MET A 12 -13.53 25.97 -41.37
CA MET A 12 -12.19 25.41 -41.56
C MET A 12 -11.65 25.64 -42.99
N ASN A 13 -12.52 25.59 -44.00
CA ASN A 13 -12.12 25.77 -45.40
C ASN A 13 -11.81 27.24 -45.77
N LYS A 14 -12.26 28.22 -44.95
CA LYS A 14 -11.94 29.64 -45.14
C LYS A 14 -10.59 30.06 -44.54
N LEU A 15 -10.00 29.26 -43.66
CA LEU A 15 -8.82 29.65 -42.88
C LEU A 15 -7.48 29.09 -43.38
N LYS A 16 -7.45 28.27 -44.45
CA LYS A 16 -6.21 27.71 -45.08
C LYS A 16 -5.17 27.20 -44.08
N ILE A 17 -5.58 26.43 -43.07
CA ILE A 17 -4.65 25.81 -42.11
C ILE A 17 -4.25 24.41 -42.65
N PRO A 18 -2.94 24.06 -42.74
CA PRO A 18 -2.52 22.75 -43.23
C PRO A 18 -2.85 21.64 -42.22
N PHE A 19 -3.34 20.52 -42.72
CA PHE A 19 -3.62 19.29 -41.96
C PHE A 19 -2.31 18.66 -41.44
N VAL A 20 -2.00 18.80 -40.16
CA VAL A 20 -1.07 17.91 -39.44
C VAL A 20 -1.65 17.61 -38.06
N LEU A 21 -1.90 16.32 -37.83
CA LEU A 21 -2.21 15.62 -36.57
C LEU A 21 -2.98 16.40 -35.49
N VAL A 22 -4.29 16.17 -35.42
CA VAL A 22 -5.03 16.20 -34.15
C VAL A 22 -5.86 14.91 -34.07
N GLY A 23 -5.27 13.87 -33.47
CA GLY A 23 -6.00 12.69 -33.00
C GLY A 23 -6.69 13.05 -31.69
N LEU A 24 -7.82 13.75 -31.76
CA LEU A 24 -8.72 13.89 -30.62
C LEU A 24 -9.66 12.68 -30.61
N LEU A 25 -9.51 11.79 -29.63
CA LEU A 25 -10.54 10.81 -29.30
C LEU A 25 -11.82 11.56 -28.90
N LEU A 26 -12.77 11.63 -29.83
CA LEU A 26 -14.15 11.97 -29.52
C LEU A 26 -14.80 10.72 -28.93
N PHE A 27 -14.98 10.69 -27.61
CA PHE A 27 -15.94 9.82 -26.96
C PHE A 27 -17.33 10.16 -27.49
N ILE A 28 -17.83 9.33 -28.40
CA ILE A 28 -19.25 9.29 -28.74
C ILE A 28 -19.90 8.48 -27.61
N THR A 29 -20.63 9.16 -26.72
CA THR A 29 -21.66 8.51 -25.92
C THR A 29 -22.78 8.07 -26.86
N GLU A 30 -22.65 6.87 -27.42
CA GLU A 30 -23.81 6.13 -27.87
C GLU A 30 -24.66 5.83 -26.63
N CYS A 31 -25.88 6.39 -26.58
CA CYS A 31 -26.95 5.80 -25.80
C CYS A 31 -27.13 4.38 -26.32
N GLY A 32 -26.50 3.42 -25.65
CA GLY A 32 -26.54 2.01 -26.01
C GLY A 32 -27.95 1.46 -25.89
N ASP A 33 -28.49 0.99 -27.01
CA ASP A 33 -29.49 -0.06 -27.02
C ASP A 33 -28.99 -1.24 -26.18
N ASN A 34 -29.87 -1.77 -25.31
CA ASN A 34 -29.69 -2.99 -24.52
C ASN A 34 -29.23 -4.17 -25.41
N LYS A 35 -27.92 -4.36 -25.53
CA LYS A 35 -27.34 -5.65 -25.94
C LYS A 35 -27.19 -6.49 -24.69
N SER A 36 -27.78 -7.69 -24.69
CA SER A 36 -27.58 -8.68 -23.64
C SER A 36 -26.09 -9.05 -23.57
N SER A 37 -25.39 -8.59 -22.54
CA SER A 37 -24.08 -9.13 -22.17
C SER A 37 -24.23 -10.60 -21.79
N LYS A 38 -23.21 -11.41 -22.10
CA LYS A 38 -23.21 -12.80 -21.65
C LYS A 38 -22.86 -12.84 -20.14
N PRO A 39 -23.38 -13.80 -19.38
CA PRO A 39 -22.98 -13.97 -17.98
C PRO A 39 -21.46 -14.09 -17.84
N GLY A 40 -20.85 -13.29 -16.97
CA GLY A 40 -19.40 -13.34 -16.72
C GLY A 40 -18.54 -12.69 -17.79
N GLU A 41 -19.07 -11.72 -18.55
CA GLU A 41 -18.27 -10.95 -19.51
C GLU A 41 -17.33 -9.98 -18.77
N LEU A 42 -16.07 -9.91 -19.24
CA LEU A 42 -15.08 -8.95 -18.74
C LEU A 42 -15.56 -7.52 -18.99
N VAL A 43 -15.50 -6.70 -17.95
CA VAL A 43 -15.83 -5.27 -18.04
C VAL A 43 -14.53 -4.47 -17.94
N PRO A 44 -14.36 -3.38 -18.71
CA PRO A 44 -13.23 -2.48 -18.53
C PRO A 44 -13.20 -1.97 -17.09
N SER A 45 -12.08 -2.17 -16.41
CA SER A 45 -11.90 -1.64 -15.06
C SER A 45 -11.99 -0.11 -15.08
N THR A 46 -12.69 0.46 -14.10
CA THR A 46 -12.59 1.90 -13.79
C THR A 46 -11.43 2.21 -12.85
N THR A 47 -10.76 1.18 -12.30
CA THR A 47 -9.55 1.29 -11.50
C THR A 47 -8.35 0.82 -12.32
N THR A 48 -7.31 1.63 -12.36
CA THR A 48 -6.01 1.20 -12.86
C THR A 48 -5.35 0.36 -11.77
N ASP A 49 -5.33 -0.96 -11.95
CA ASP A 49 -4.63 -1.87 -11.04
C ASP A 49 -3.13 -1.80 -11.35
N TYR A 50 -2.39 -1.16 -10.47
CA TYR A 50 -0.95 -0.99 -10.61
C TYR A 50 -0.18 -2.03 -9.78
N PRO A 51 0.96 -2.58 -10.24
CA PRO A 51 1.90 -3.25 -9.34
C PRO A 51 2.48 -2.30 -8.29
N ALA A 52 3.05 -2.83 -7.21
CA ALA A 52 3.60 -2.03 -6.11
C ALA A 52 4.67 -1.03 -6.55
N LYS A 53 5.50 -1.39 -7.55
CA LYS A 53 6.55 -0.54 -8.13
C LYS A 53 6.04 0.74 -8.80
N ASP A 54 4.73 0.85 -9.04
CA ASP A 54 4.14 2.06 -9.57
C ASP A 54 3.78 3.07 -8.46
N PHE A 55 4.09 2.74 -7.20
CA PHE A 55 4.09 3.65 -6.06
C PHE A 55 5.53 3.99 -5.68
N ARG A 56 5.78 5.27 -5.48
CA ARG A 56 7.06 5.79 -4.97
C ARG A 56 7.01 5.73 -3.46
N TYR A 57 7.74 4.82 -2.84
CA TYR A 57 7.68 4.61 -1.40
C TYR A 57 8.66 5.51 -0.64
N VAL A 58 8.15 6.23 0.35
CA VAL A 58 8.90 7.07 1.28
C VAL A 58 8.64 6.58 2.70
N ILE A 59 9.69 6.53 3.52
CA ILE A 59 9.60 6.02 4.88
C ILE A 59 10.07 7.10 5.85
N CYS A 60 9.25 7.37 6.86
CA CYS A 60 9.57 8.18 8.02
C CYS A 60 9.65 7.26 9.23
N THR A 61 10.86 6.86 9.61
CA THR A 61 11.14 5.86 10.66
C THR A 61 12.00 6.47 11.74
N ASP A 62 11.75 6.14 13.00
CA ASP A 62 12.57 6.57 14.13
C ASP A 62 13.58 5.50 14.58
N MET A 63 13.65 4.39 13.85
CA MET A 63 14.71 3.36 13.92
C MET A 63 14.88 2.75 15.31
N THR A 64 13.78 2.60 16.06
CA THR A 64 13.75 1.84 17.31
C THR A 64 13.73 0.33 17.07
N HIS A 65 13.38 -0.48 18.05
CA HIS A 65 13.60 -1.93 17.97
C HIS A 65 12.74 -2.61 16.90
N ASP A 66 11.48 -2.22 16.76
CA ASP A 66 10.59 -2.79 15.76
C ASP A 66 10.74 -2.16 14.36
N ASP A 67 11.20 -0.91 14.29
CA ASP A 67 11.64 -0.31 13.02
C ASP A 67 12.81 -1.07 12.41
N ASP A 68 13.80 -1.50 13.21
CA ASP A 68 14.95 -2.28 12.72
C ASP A 68 14.48 -3.54 11.99
N ASN A 69 13.62 -4.32 12.66
CA ASN A 69 13.05 -5.54 12.09
C ASN A 69 12.17 -5.26 10.87
N SER A 70 11.38 -4.17 10.90
CA SER A 70 10.55 -3.75 9.77
C SER A 70 11.39 -3.31 8.57
N LEU A 71 12.53 -2.64 8.80
CA LEU A 71 13.49 -2.27 7.76
C LEU A 71 14.19 -3.51 7.20
N ILE A 72 14.64 -4.43 8.06
CA ILE A 72 15.23 -5.71 7.64
C ILE A 72 14.25 -6.46 6.74
N ARG A 73 12.98 -6.58 7.15
CA ARG A 73 11.95 -7.23 6.33
C ARG A 73 11.73 -6.48 5.03
N LEU A 74 11.59 -5.16 5.05
CA LEU A 74 11.40 -4.38 3.84
C LEU A 74 12.54 -4.58 2.82
N LEU A 75 13.79 -4.64 3.27
CA LEU A 75 14.94 -4.85 2.38
C LEU A 75 14.90 -6.19 1.65
N HIS A 76 14.25 -7.21 2.23
CA HIS A 76 13.98 -8.49 1.56
C HIS A 76 12.94 -8.38 0.44
N TYR A 77 12.15 -7.30 0.38
CA TYR A 77 11.18 -7.00 -0.67
C TYR A 77 11.58 -5.79 -1.53
N ALA A 78 12.83 -5.32 -1.40
CA ALA A 78 13.30 -4.14 -2.13
C ALA A 78 13.33 -4.32 -3.66
N ASN A 79 13.31 -5.55 -4.18
CA ASN A 79 13.14 -5.82 -5.61
C ASN A 79 11.73 -5.47 -6.12
N GLU A 80 10.74 -5.40 -5.24
CA GLU A 80 9.32 -5.26 -5.57
C GLU A 80 8.76 -3.86 -5.36
N ILE A 81 9.46 -3.01 -4.59
CA ILE A 81 8.97 -1.70 -4.14
C ILE A 81 10.00 -0.63 -4.54
N ASP A 82 9.54 0.44 -5.18
CA ASP A 82 10.39 1.58 -5.53
C ASP A 82 10.56 2.50 -4.32
N ILE A 83 11.56 2.21 -3.47
CA ILE A 83 11.87 3.00 -2.28
C ILE A 83 12.71 4.21 -2.71
N GLU A 84 12.19 5.43 -2.54
CA GLU A 84 12.85 6.66 -2.98
C GLU A 84 13.49 7.47 -1.83
N ALA A 85 13.02 7.30 -0.60
CA ALA A 85 13.58 7.98 0.56
C ALA A 85 13.31 7.23 1.86
N ILE A 86 14.31 7.21 2.73
CA ILE A 86 14.23 6.76 4.12
C ILE A 86 14.71 7.91 5.00
N THR A 87 13.82 8.46 5.81
CA THR A 87 14.16 9.53 6.75
C THR A 87 14.20 8.99 8.16
N VAL A 88 15.36 9.08 8.81
CA VAL A 88 15.50 8.81 10.24
C VAL A 88 14.93 10.02 10.99
N THR A 89 13.70 9.90 11.45
CA THR A 89 12.90 10.96 12.10
C THR A 89 12.74 10.66 13.59
N ASP A 90 12.02 11.52 14.31
CA ASP A 90 11.66 11.33 15.71
C ASP A 90 10.22 10.82 15.84
N GLN A 91 9.88 10.16 16.98
CA GLN A 91 8.51 9.70 17.26
C GLN A 91 7.86 10.30 18.53
N GLY A 92 8.52 11.17 19.32
CA GLY A 92 7.96 11.62 20.59
C GLY A 92 8.95 11.86 21.74
N PRO A 93 8.48 12.10 22.99
CA PRO A 93 9.32 12.30 24.16
C PRO A 93 10.17 11.08 24.53
N GLU A 94 9.80 9.89 24.05
CA GLU A 94 10.52 8.65 24.35
C GLU A 94 11.94 8.67 23.76
N THR A 95 12.16 9.36 22.65
CA THR A 95 13.49 9.49 22.04
C THR A 95 14.47 10.25 22.91
N ASN A 96 14.01 11.18 23.76
CA ASN A 96 14.89 11.88 24.71
C ASN A 96 15.45 10.96 25.82
N LYS A 97 14.90 9.75 25.95
CA LYS A 97 15.45 8.71 26.84
C LYS A 97 16.48 7.83 26.13
N ILE A 98 16.61 7.95 24.82
CA ILE A 98 17.58 7.20 24.02
C ILE A 98 18.95 7.87 24.17
N GLU A 99 19.90 7.11 24.69
CA GLU A 99 21.29 7.55 24.79
C GLU A 99 21.87 7.87 23.40
N ASN A 100 22.55 9.01 23.27
CA ASN A 100 23.20 9.49 22.04
C ASN A 100 22.25 9.58 20.83
N TRP A 101 21.00 9.97 21.05
CA TRP A 101 20.11 10.39 19.97
C TRP A 101 20.67 11.64 19.26
N PRO A 102 20.61 11.75 17.91
CA PRO A 102 20.09 10.76 16.95
C PRO A 102 21.15 9.76 16.45
N GLU A 103 22.43 9.92 16.80
CA GLU A 103 23.55 9.12 16.30
C GLU A 103 23.34 7.61 16.50
N LYS A 104 22.78 7.20 17.64
CA LYS A 104 22.49 5.79 17.90
C LYS A 104 21.53 5.18 16.86
N MET A 105 20.48 5.90 16.49
CA MET A 105 19.49 5.41 15.51
C MET A 105 20.05 5.41 14.10
N TRP A 106 20.79 6.46 13.75
CA TRP A 106 21.52 6.51 12.51
C TRP A 106 22.44 5.30 12.34
N ASN A 107 23.21 4.96 13.39
CA ASN A 107 24.12 3.82 13.37
C ASN A 107 23.39 2.48 13.24
N ARG A 108 22.16 2.33 13.75
CA ARG A 108 21.34 1.14 13.55
C ARG A 108 20.96 0.95 12.09
N ALA A 109 20.44 1.99 11.44
CA ALA A 109 20.13 1.96 10.01
C ALA A 109 21.37 1.64 9.16
N MET A 110 22.52 2.26 9.49
CA MET A 110 23.77 1.99 8.77
C MET A 110 24.28 0.56 8.96
N ALA A 111 24.10 -0.04 10.16
CA ALA A 111 24.46 -1.43 10.41
C ALA A 111 23.60 -2.39 9.58
N ILE A 112 22.29 -2.14 9.49
CA ILE A 112 21.37 -2.92 8.64
C ILE A 112 21.77 -2.83 7.18
N PHE A 113 22.12 -1.65 6.67
CA PHE A 113 22.59 -1.52 5.28
C PHE A 113 23.94 -2.21 5.05
N GLU A 114 24.85 -2.19 6.02
CA GLU A 114 26.10 -2.95 5.92
C GLU A 114 25.83 -4.46 5.85
N ALA A 115 24.87 -4.99 6.63
CA ALA A 115 24.44 -6.37 6.53
C ALA A 115 23.78 -6.66 5.16
N TYR A 116 22.90 -5.79 4.68
CA TYR A 116 22.30 -5.90 3.34
C TYR A 116 23.36 -5.95 2.24
N GLY A 117 24.40 -5.11 2.33
CA GLY A 117 25.50 -5.09 1.37
C GLY A 117 26.28 -6.40 1.29
N GLN A 118 26.25 -7.24 2.34
CA GLN A 118 26.89 -8.56 2.35
C GLN A 118 26.06 -9.62 1.62
N VAL A 119 24.74 -9.45 1.53
CA VAL A 119 23.81 -10.46 1.00
C VAL A 119 23.16 -10.07 -0.32
N VAL A 120 23.19 -8.80 -0.72
CA VAL A 120 22.47 -8.30 -1.90
C VAL A 120 22.83 -9.01 -3.20
N ASP A 121 24.08 -9.44 -3.36
CA ASP A 121 24.49 -10.17 -4.57
C ASP A 121 23.91 -11.59 -4.61
N ASN A 122 23.68 -12.23 -3.45
CA ASN A 122 22.94 -13.49 -3.36
C ASN A 122 21.45 -13.27 -3.59
N LEU A 123 20.85 -12.22 -2.99
CA LEU A 123 19.45 -11.85 -3.26
C LEU A 123 19.20 -11.63 -4.77
N ARG A 124 20.19 -11.10 -5.50
CA ARG A 124 20.13 -10.90 -6.96
C ARG A 124 20.15 -12.18 -7.79
N LEU A 125 20.52 -13.32 -7.20
CA LEU A 125 20.37 -14.63 -7.84
C LEU A 125 18.89 -15.00 -7.99
N HIS A 126 18.05 -14.53 -7.05
CA HIS A 126 16.61 -14.76 -7.01
C HIS A 126 15.83 -13.71 -7.81
N ASP A 127 16.23 -12.44 -7.72
CA ASP A 127 15.68 -11.37 -8.54
C ASP A 127 16.74 -10.28 -8.83
N PRO A 128 17.10 -10.00 -10.09
CA PRO A 128 18.14 -9.02 -10.40
C PRO A 128 17.79 -7.57 -10.02
N ASN A 129 16.54 -7.27 -9.67
CA ASN A 129 16.06 -5.91 -9.39
C ASN A 129 16.38 -5.40 -7.99
N PHE A 130 17.01 -6.18 -7.11
CA PHE A 130 17.43 -5.70 -5.80
C PHE A 130 18.38 -4.48 -5.91
N PRO A 131 18.07 -3.33 -5.28
CA PRO A 131 18.90 -2.12 -5.31
C PRO A 131 20.26 -2.33 -4.63
N SER A 132 21.26 -1.47 -4.91
CA SER A 132 22.55 -1.59 -4.24
C SER A 132 22.53 -1.00 -2.83
N VAL A 133 23.47 -1.42 -1.98
CA VAL A 133 23.64 -0.80 -0.66
C VAL A 133 23.98 0.69 -0.76
N GLU A 134 24.73 1.10 -1.78
CA GLU A 134 25.05 2.52 -2.05
C GLU A 134 23.79 3.31 -2.39
N TYR A 135 22.83 2.70 -3.10
CA TYR A 135 21.53 3.32 -3.35
C TYR A 135 20.82 3.62 -2.02
N PHE A 136 20.66 2.64 -1.14
CA PHE A 136 20.01 2.84 0.17
C PHE A 136 20.72 3.88 1.03
N ARG A 137 22.05 3.87 1.06
CA ARG A 137 22.83 4.91 1.75
C ARG A 137 22.60 6.29 1.15
N SER A 138 22.42 6.39 -0.17
CA SER A 138 22.20 7.68 -0.86
C SER A 138 20.82 8.27 -0.59
N ILE A 139 19.80 7.43 -0.43
CA ILE A 139 18.41 7.83 -0.17
C ILE A 139 18.04 7.79 1.32
N THR A 140 18.99 7.55 2.21
CA THR A 140 18.75 7.59 3.66
C THR A 140 19.36 8.85 4.26
N LYS A 141 18.56 9.62 5.00
CA LYS A 141 19.00 10.89 5.59
C LYS A 141 18.44 11.11 6.99
N GLN A 142 19.19 11.85 7.80
CA GLN A 142 18.84 12.16 9.19
C GLN A 142 17.96 13.41 9.26
N GLY A 143 16.83 13.29 9.96
CA GLY A 143 15.94 14.38 10.33
C GLY A 143 16.47 15.19 11.52
N LYS A 144 15.73 16.23 11.89
CA LYS A 144 16.10 17.16 12.96
C LYS A 144 14.93 17.40 13.92
N GLY A 145 15.26 17.56 15.19
CA GLY A 145 14.30 17.86 16.25
C GLY A 145 13.78 16.61 16.95
N THR A 146 13.19 16.83 18.12
CA THR A 146 12.49 15.80 18.88
C THR A 146 11.17 16.40 19.39
N ALA A 147 10.05 15.89 18.89
CA ALA A 147 8.75 16.38 19.32
C ALA A 147 8.48 15.81 20.70
N GLN A 148 8.57 16.58 21.78
CA GLN A 148 8.37 16.01 23.12
C GLN A 148 6.89 15.67 23.39
N ARG A 149 5.99 16.05 22.50
CA ARG A 149 4.56 15.77 22.59
C ARG A 149 4.15 14.66 21.62
N MET A 150 3.88 13.48 22.17
CA MET A 150 3.09 12.45 21.47
C MET A 150 1.72 13.00 21.15
N THR A 151 1.12 12.50 20.06
CA THR A 151 -0.31 12.71 19.89
C THR A 151 -1.09 12.10 21.05
N GLY A 152 -2.13 12.80 21.47
CA GLY A 152 -2.97 12.40 22.60
C GLY A 152 -2.35 12.58 23.98
N SER A 153 -1.17 13.20 24.07
CA SER A 153 -0.64 13.69 25.33
C SER A 153 -1.41 14.93 25.83
N SER A 154 -1.72 14.96 27.12
CA SER A 154 -2.38 16.08 27.82
C SER A 154 -1.34 16.99 28.48
N ASP A 155 -0.29 17.36 27.75
CA ASP A 155 0.81 18.23 28.20
C ASP A 155 0.35 19.63 28.66
N ASN A 156 -0.95 19.92 28.61
CA ASN A 156 -1.60 21.19 28.86
C ASN A 156 -1.11 22.31 27.91
N GLY A 157 -0.64 21.93 26.72
CA GLY A 157 -0.24 22.86 25.67
C GLY A 157 0.99 23.70 26.01
N GLN A 158 1.95 23.15 26.75
CA GLN A 158 3.23 23.82 26.98
C GLN A 158 4.10 23.86 25.72
N GLU A 159 3.96 22.86 24.84
CA GLU A 159 4.64 22.80 23.56
C GLU A 159 3.68 23.10 22.42
N LYS A 160 4.25 23.55 21.29
CA LYS A 160 3.53 23.97 20.10
C LYS A 160 4.07 23.29 18.86
N PHE A 161 3.20 23.01 17.89
CA PHE A 161 3.59 22.62 16.54
C PHE A 161 4.79 23.43 16.00
N TRP A 162 4.74 24.76 16.13
CA TRP A 162 5.74 25.68 15.59
C TRP A 162 7.08 25.67 16.35
N ASP A 163 7.18 24.96 17.47
CA ASP A 163 8.47 24.74 18.13
C ASP A 163 9.37 23.78 17.33
N TYR A 164 8.79 23.03 16.38
CA TYR A 164 9.43 21.92 15.67
C TYR A 164 9.55 22.11 14.15
N VAL A 165 8.83 23.09 13.59
CA VAL A 165 8.74 23.34 12.15
C VAL A 165 8.92 24.83 11.88
N GLY A 166 9.77 25.19 10.92
CA GLY A 166 10.07 26.58 10.57
C GLY A 166 11.44 26.80 9.94
N GLU A 167 11.89 28.05 9.88
CA GLU A 167 13.11 28.45 9.15
C GLU A 167 14.38 27.71 9.62
N ASP A 168 14.48 27.41 10.91
CA ASP A 168 15.67 26.83 11.50
C ASP A 168 15.64 25.30 11.56
N TRP A 169 14.60 24.65 11.03
CA TRP A 169 14.34 23.22 11.24
C TRP A 169 14.69 22.33 10.05
N ASP A 170 15.22 22.88 8.95
CA ASP A 170 15.71 22.08 7.83
C ASP A 170 16.80 21.09 8.26
N SER A 171 16.83 19.95 7.57
CA SER A 171 17.72 18.81 7.78
C SER A 171 18.05 18.15 6.45
N GLU A 172 19.07 17.28 6.42
CA GLU A 172 19.38 16.52 5.20
C GLU A 172 18.18 15.67 4.73
N ALA A 173 17.37 15.18 5.67
CA ALA A 173 16.16 14.41 5.35
C ALA A 173 15.03 15.27 4.79
N SER A 174 14.79 16.47 5.34
CA SER A 174 13.78 17.36 4.77
C SER A 174 14.18 17.84 3.37
N GLU A 175 15.47 18.07 3.13
CA GLU A 175 16.00 18.38 1.80
C GLU A 175 15.86 17.20 0.81
N LEU A 176 16.07 15.96 1.27
CA LEU A 176 15.81 14.77 0.46
C LEU A 176 14.33 14.68 0.07
N LEU A 177 13.42 14.89 1.03
CA LEU A 177 11.98 14.86 0.75
C LEU A 177 11.57 15.94 -0.25
N ILE A 178 12.15 17.15 -0.19
CA ILE A 178 11.90 18.18 -1.20
C ILE A 178 12.30 17.68 -2.60
N LYS A 179 13.43 16.98 -2.75
CA LYS A 179 13.83 16.38 -4.04
C LYS A 179 12.83 15.33 -4.52
N VAL A 180 12.27 14.53 -3.60
CA VAL A 180 11.20 13.59 -3.92
C VAL A 180 9.96 14.35 -4.40
N PHE A 181 9.57 15.44 -3.73
CA PHE A 181 8.40 16.23 -4.09
C PHE A 181 8.54 16.92 -5.46
N GLU A 182 9.74 17.40 -5.77
CA GLU A 182 10.08 18.11 -7.00
C GLU A 182 10.40 17.18 -8.19
N LYS A 183 10.51 15.86 -7.96
CA LYS A 183 10.76 14.89 -9.03
C LYS A 183 9.60 14.92 -10.03
N ASP A 184 9.94 15.07 -11.31
CA ASP A 184 9.01 14.98 -12.45
C ASP A 184 8.59 13.52 -12.67
N ASP A 185 7.70 13.06 -11.79
CA ASP A 185 7.15 11.71 -11.74
C ASP A 185 5.70 11.79 -11.23
N ASP A 186 4.77 11.35 -12.09
CA ASP A 186 3.33 11.39 -11.87
C ASP A 186 2.81 10.22 -11.03
N ARG A 187 3.67 9.22 -10.74
CA ARG A 187 3.29 8.11 -9.86
C ARG A 187 2.90 8.62 -8.47
N PRO A 188 1.90 8.00 -7.81
CA PRO A 188 1.57 8.31 -6.43
C PRO A 188 2.77 8.11 -5.51
N ILE A 189 2.87 8.95 -4.49
CA ILE A 189 3.86 8.81 -3.42
C ILE A 189 3.15 8.16 -2.25
N TYR A 190 3.58 6.95 -1.89
CA TYR A 190 3.10 6.24 -0.72
C TYR A 190 4.07 6.50 0.43
N ILE A 191 3.57 6.92 1.59
CA ILE A 191 4.41 7.38 2.71
C ILE A 191 4.07 6.56 3.95
N GLY A 192 5.01 5.74 4.40
CA GLY A 192 4.92 5.01 5.67
C GLY A 192 5.48 5.88 6.79
N PHE A 193 4.63 6.29 7.72
CA PHE A 193 5.06 6.92 8.97
C PHE A 193 5.14 5.85 10.05
N TRP A 194 6.32 5.25 10.18
CA TRP A 194 6.69 4.27 11.20
C TRP A 194 7.00 4.97 12.52
N GLY A 195 7.52 6.20 12.45
CA GLY A 195 7.64 7.11 13.58
C GLY A 195 6.73 8.34 13.45
N GLY A 196 7.22 9.48 13.92
CA GLY A 196 6.56 10.77 13.81
C GLY A 196 6.68 11.42 12.43
N SER A 197 5.85 12.43 12.17
CA SER A 197 5.82 13.17 10.91
C SER A 197 6.68 14.43 10.89
N ILE A 198 7.40 14.77 11.98
CA ILE A 198 8.13 16.04 12.15
C ILE A 198 9.04 16.41 10.97
N THR A 199 9.85 15.46 10.50
CA THR A 199 10.76 15.68 9.36
C THR A 199 9.98 15.96 8.07
N PHE A 200 8.86 15.26 7.87
CA PHE A 200 8.00 15.44 6.70
C PHE A 200 7.21 16.75 6.77
N ALA A 201 6.71 17.12 7.96
CA ALA A 201 6.06 18.40 8.21
C ALA A 201 7.00 19.57 7.89
N GLN A 202 8.27 19.47 8.29
CA GLN A 202 9.30 20.45 7.92
C GLN A 202 9.50 20.53 6.40
N ALA A 203 9.63 19.38 5.72
CA ALA A 203 9.79 19.35 4.27
C ALA A 203 8.59 19.99 3.55
N MET A 204 7.37 19.70 4.01
CA MET A 204 6.14 20.29 3.46
C MET A 204 6.05 21.79 3.74
N TRP A 205 6.46 22.25 4.92
CA TRP A 205 6.51 23.67 5.25
C TRP A 205 7.46 24.43 4.34
N ARG A 206 8.67 23.88 4.11
CA ARG A 206 9.66 24.47 3.20
C ARG A 206 9.20 24.42 1.74
N TYR A 207 8.62 23.31 1.30
CA TYR A 207 8.04 23.18 -0.04
C TYR A 207 6.97 24.26 -0.28
N GLN A 208 6.10 24.51 0.70
CA GLN A 208 5.08 25.57 0.63
C GLN A 208 5.67 26.98 0.51
N GLN A 209 6.82 27.28 1.13
CA GLN A 209 7.46 28.60 0.98
C GLN A 209 7.98 28.83 -0.44
N ASN A 210 8.35 27.75 -1.14
CA ASN A 210 9.02 27.81 -2.43
C ASN A 210 8.07 27.57 -3.62
N HIS A 211 6.83 27.15 -3.38
CA HIS A 211 5.88 26.75 -4.41
C HIS A 211 4.53 27.43 -4.26
N SER A 212 3.81 27.55 -5.38
CA SER A 212 2.46 28.10 -5.41
C SER A 212 1.45 27.17 -4.71
N PRO A 213 0.31 27.70 -4.24
CA PRO A 213 -0.74 26.88 -3.65
C PRO A 213 -1.26 25.75 -4.58
N SER A 214 -1.24 25.96 -5.89
CA SER A 214 -1.62 24.93 -6.88
C SER A 214 -0.61 23.81 -6.98
N GLU A 215 0.69 24.11 -6.89
CA GLU A 215 1.75 23.09 -6.89
C GLU A 215 1.70 22.27 -5.60
N VAL A 216 1.51 22.93 -4.45
CA VAL A 216 1.29 22.24 -3.16
C VAL A 216 0.07 21.32 -3.23
N GLN A 217 -1.04 21.77 -3.83
CA GLN A 217 -2.22 20.92 -3.98
C GLN A 217 -1.96 19.74 -4.93
N ALA A 218 -1.30 19.96 -6.06
CA ALA A 218 -0.95 18.90 -7.01
C ALA A 218 -0.04 17.83 -6.37
N LEU A 219 0.88 18.24 -5.49
CA LEU A 219 1.68 17.32 -4.70
C LEU A 219 0.82 16.50 -3.73
N LEU A 220 -0.05 17.15 -2.96
CA LEU A 220 -0.94 16.47 -2.01
C LEU A 220 -1.89 15.47 -2.70
N ASP A 221 -2.35 15.78 -3.90
CA ASP A 221 -3.21 14.91 -4.70
C ASP A 221 -2.47 13.63 -5.16
N LYS A 222 -1.13 13.56 -5.05
CA LYS A 222 -0.34 12.33 -5.28
C LYS A 222 -0.04 11.55 -4.00
N MET A 223 -0.26 12.12 -2.82
CA MET A 223 0.21 11.54 -1.56
C MET A 223 -0.78 10.58 -0.93
N ILE A 224 -0.29 9.41 -0.53
CA ILE A 224 -1.02 8.42 0.23
C ILE A 224 -0.25 8.14 1.52
N PHE A 225 -0.83 8.52 2.66
CA PHE A 225 -0.19 8.34 3.96
C PHE A 225 -0.64 7.01 4.56
N HIS A 226 0.29 6.25 5.11
CA HIS A 226 0.04 5.16 6.04
C HIS A 226 0.66 5.54 7.39
N CYS A 227 -0.20 5.86 8.35
CA CYS A 227 0.16 6.39 9.65
C CYS A 227 0.05 5.29 10.70
N ILE A 228 1.18 4.92 11.29
CA ILE A 228 1.22 4.03 12.45
C ILE A 228 1.09 4.86 13.72
N SER A 229 -0.01 4.66 14.46
CA SER A 229 -0.27 5.23 15.79
C SER A 229 -0.23 6.77 15.93
N PHE A 230 -0.07 7.53 14.83
CA PHE A 230 0.14 8.99 14.81
C PHE A 230 1.15 9.44 15.88
N GLN A 231 2.44 9.24 15.71
CA GLN A 231 3.33 9.28 16.86
C GLN A 231 3.71 10.70 17.35
N ASP A 232 3.60 11.76 16.53
CA ASP A 232 3.88 13.14 16.99
C ASP A 232 2.80 14.19 16.65
N VAL A 233 2.83 15.33 17.35
CA VAL A 233 1.85 16.41 17.15
C VAL A 233 1.85 17.01 15.73
N THR A 234 2.93 16.85 14.96
CA THR A 234 3.04 17.47 13.64
C THR A 234 2.12 16.84 12.59
N PHE A 235 1.53 15.68 12.89
CA PHE A 235 0.42 15.13 12.10
C PHE A 235 -0.76 16.09 11.98
N ASP A 236 -0.92 17.04 12.92
CA ASP A 236 -2.01 18.02 12.87
C ASP A 236 -1.94 18.96 11.66
N MET A 237 -0.79 19.03 10.98
CA MET A 237 -0.65 19.69 9.67
C MET A 237 -1.46 18.98 8.58
N PHE A 238 -1.65 17.67 8.67
CA PHE A 238 -2.20 16.81 7.62
C PHE A 238 -3.59 16.25 7.94
N VAL A 239 -3.96 16.24 9.21
CA VAL A 239 -5.27 15.79 9.71
C VAL A 239 -5.68 16.66 10.88
N ASP A 240 -6.98 16.83 11.11
CA ASP A 240 -7.46 17.48 12.34
C ASP A 240 -7.42 16.46 13.48
N LEU A 241 -6.39 16.53 14.31
CA LEU A 241 -6.18 15.59 15.41
C LEU A 241 -7.33 15.65 16.41
N ASP A 242 -7.88 16.83 16.73
CA ASP A 242 -9.02 16.97 17.64
C ASP A 242 -10.24 16.20 17.13
N SER A 243 -10.45 16.21 15.80
CA SER A 243 -11.54 15.50 15.13
C SER A 243 -11.33 13.98 15.00
N ILE A 244 -10.10 13.46 15.16
CA ILE A 244 -9.85 12.01 15.27
C ILE A 244 -10.31 11.51 16.66
N GLY A 245 -10.15 12.31 17.70
CA GLY A 245 -10.62 12.00 19.05
C GLY A 245 -9.93 10.78 19.65
N LYS A 246 -10.67 9.70 19.93
CA LYS A 246 -10.15 8.43 20.48
C LYS A 246 -10.29 7.25 19.51
N ASN A 247 -10.66 7.54 18.26
CA ASN A 247 -11.21 6.52 17.37
C ASN A 247 -10.17 5.61 16.71
N ILE A 248 -8.88 5.83 16.97
CA ILE A 248 -7.80 4.92 16.54
C ILE A 248 -7.25 4.09 17.72
N GLY A 249 -8.12 3.56 18.58
CA GLY A 249 -7.73 2.57 19.60
C GLY A 249 -6.98 3.10 20.84
N THR A 250 -6.82 4.41 20.99
CA THR A 250 -6.20 5.03 22.18
C THR A 250 -7.22 5.38 23.28
N LYS A 251 -6.79 5.33 24.55
CA LYS A 251 -7.60 5.77 25.71
C LYS A 251 -7.63 7.29 25.88
N LYS A 252 -6.63 8.00 25.35
CA LYS A 252 -6.50 9.46 25.45
C LYS A 252 -6.98 10.10 24.14
N SER A 253 -7.64 11.25 24.23
CA SER A 253 -8.02 11.99 23.03
C SER A 253 -6.78 12.60 22.40
N PHE A 254 -6.68 12.62 21.08
CA PHE A 254 -5.72 13.44 20.37
C PHE A 254 -5.99 14.93 20.59
N TYR A 255 -4.94 15.72 20.46
CA TYR A 255 -4.98 17.16 20.66
C TYR A 255 -4.11 17.83 19.61
N GLY A 256 -4.74 18.60 18.74
CA GLY A 256 -4.07 19.45 17.76
C GLY A 256 -3.75 20.84 18.31
N ASP A 257 -2.77 21.51 17.72
CA ASP A 257 -2.51 22.93 17.95
C ASP A 257 -1.94 23.66 16.72
N TYR A 258 -2.00 23.02 15.55
CA TYR A 258 -1.66 23.65 14.29
C TYR A 258 -2.74 24.67 13.91
N ASP A 259 -2.35 25.93 13.84
CA ASP A 259 -3.22 27.07 13.53
C ASP A 259 -3.17 27.50 12.05
N GLY A 260 -2.36 26.82 11.24
CA GLY A 260 -2.27 27.01 9.80
C GLY A 260 -3.38 26.30 9.01
N LYS A 261 -3.35 26.48 7.68
CA LYS A 261 -4.22 25.71 6.77
C LYS A 261 -3.72 24.27 6.73
N ARG A 262 -4.58 23.30 7.04
CA ARG A 262 -4.26 21.87 6.93
C ARG A 262 -4.08 21.42 5.48
N HIS A 263 -3.15 20.48 5.29
CA HIS A 263 -2.69 19.95 4.01
C HIS A 263 -3.14 18.50 3.87
N TYR A 264 -4.38 18.30 3.43
CA TYR A 264 -4.94 16.96 3.32
C TYR A 264 -4.33 16.20 2.13
N PRO A 265 -3.67 15.04 2.34
CA PRO A 265 -3.19 14.20 1.24
C PRO A 265 -4.37 13.59 0.45
N ARG A 266 -4.12 12.95 -0.69
CA ARG A 266 -5.14 12.20 -1.44
C ARG A 266 -5.85 11.19 -0.55
N MET A 267 -5.07 10.46 0.26
CA MET A 267 -5.58 9.47 1.19
C MET A 267 -4.69 9.39 2.44
N LEU A 268 -5.32 9.14 3.59
CA LEU A 268 -4.66 8.84 4.85
C LEU A 268 -5.24 7.54 5.42
N LEU A 269 -4.37 6.55 5.62
CA LEU A 269 -4.64 5.26 6.24
C LEU A 269 -4.08 5.31 7.66
N ALA A 270 -4.93 5.16 8.67
CA ALA A 270 -4.50 5.03 10.05
C ALA A 270 -4.65 3.58 10.50
N ASP A 271 -3.59 3.02 11.08
CA ASP A 271 -3.52 1.63 11.55
C ASP A 271 -4.53 1.29 12.65
N GLY A 272 -5.23 2.29 13.20
CA GLY A 272 -6.17 2.07 14.29
C GLY A 272 -5.50 1.62 15.58
N ASN A 273 -4.16 1.75 15.73
CA ASN A 273 -3.38 1.16 16.83
C ASN A 273 -3.30 -0.38 16.76
N ASN A 274 -3.47 -0.96 15.56
CA ASN A 274 -3.17 -2.38 15.28
C ASN A 274 -1.67 -2.68 15.26
N PHE A 275 -0.80 -1.66 15.26
CA PHE A 275 0.62 -1.76 15.63
C PHE A 275 0.89 -2.78 16.74
N TRP A 276 0.20 -2.64 17.89
CA TRP A 276 0.37 -3.50 19.07
C TRP A 276 -0.09 -4.94 18.88
N LYS A 277 -0.82 -5.23 17.80
CA LYS A 277 -1.25 -6.58 17.44
C LYS A 277 -0.20 -7.32 16.64
N TYR A 278 0.62 -6.58 15.89
CA TYR A 278 1.67 -7.12 15.05
C TYR A 278 3.03 -7.20 15.77
N ILE A 279 3.25 -6.39 16.81
CA ILE A 279 4.40 -6.54 17.71
C ILE A 279 4.44 -7.97 18.29
N GLY A 280 5.56 -8.67 18.02
CA GLY A 280 5.78 -10.05 18.46
C GLY A 280 4.94 -11.10 17.73
N ALA A 281 4.29 -10.76 16.61
CA ALA A 281 3.52 -11.71 15.81
C ALA A 281 4.39 -12.71 15.03
N VAL A 282 5.60 -12.30 14.64
CA VAL A 282 6.53 -13.11 13.86
C VAL A 282 7.42 -13.94 14.80
N ASN A 283 7.67 -15.20 14.44
CA ASN A 283 8.55 -16.07 15.22
C ASN A 283 10.02 -15.89 14.80
N GLU A 284 10.71 -15.05 15.56
CA GLU A 284 12.11 -14.66 15.33
C GLU A 284 13.08 -15.86 15.33
N ASP A 285 12.81 -16.91 16.12
CA ASP A 285 13.61 -18.13 16.15
C ASP A 285 13.68 -18.81 14.77
N SER A 286 12.65 -18.62 13.95
CA SER A 286 12.64 -19.11 12.57
C SER A 286 13.47 -18.22 11.66
N ILE A 287 13.48 -16.91 11.86
CA ILE A 287 14.33 -15.99 11.07
C ILE A 287 15.79 -16.38 11.24
N TYR A 288 16.28 -16.48 12.48
CA TYR A 288 17.68 -16.87 12.77
C TYR A 288 18.08 -18.23 12.18
N LYS A 289 17.11 -19.11 11.91
CA LYS A 289 17.36 -20.42 11.29
C LYS A 289 17.59 -20.31 9.78
N TYR A 290 17.02 -19.29 9.15
CA TYR A 290 16.93 -19.17 7.69
C TYR A 290 17.78 -18.02 7.13
N SER A 291 18.08 -17.00 7.93
CA SER A 291 18.76 -15.77 7.51
C SER A 291 20.27 -15.80 7.75
N GLY A 292 20.99 -14.96 7.02
CA GLY A 292 22.40 -14.65 7.23
C GLY A 292 22.59 -13.30 7.95
N PRO A 293 23.54 -12.45 7.49
CA PRO A 293 23.88 -11.17 8.13
C PRO A 293 22.73 -10.24 8.47
N LEU A 294 21.63 -10.21 7.70
CA LEU A 294 20.49 -9.35 8.04
C LEU A 294 19.73 -9.89 9.25
N GLY A 295 19.44 -11.18 9.29
CA GLY A 295 18.71 -11.75 10.41
C GLY A 295 19.55 -11.88 11.69
N ASP A 296 20.88 -11.84 11.63
CA ASP A 296 21.74 -11.66 12.81
C ASP A 296 21.46 -10.34 13.56
N LEU A 297 20.93 -9.32 12.87
CA LEU A 297 20.54 -8.05 13.45
C LEU A 297 19.07 -8.02 13.89
N TYR A 298 18.27 -9.00 13.47
CA TYR A 298 16.87 -9.10 13.83
C TYR A 298 16.76 -9.37 15.34
N ASP A 299 15.96 -8.60 16.08
CA ASP A 299 15.87 -8.73 17.54
C ASP A 299 14.43 -8.91 18.06
N LYS A 300 14.28 -8.95 19.39
CA LYS A 300 13.01 -9.15 20.11
C LYS A 300 12.06 -7.95 20.11
N GLY A 301 12.30 -6.97 19.25
CA GLY A 301 11.52 -5.74 19.11
C GLY A 301 10.12 -5.94 18.54
N GLY A 302 9.90 -7.00 17.75
CA GLY A 302 8.68 -7.15 16.94
C GLY A 302 8.74 -6.36 15.63
N GLU A 303 7.61 -6.22 14.92
CA GLU A 303 7.53 -5.56 13.61
C GLU A 303 6.28 -4.67 13.51
N GLY A 304 6.06 -3.79 14.48
CA GLY A 304 4.81 -3.02 14.59
C GLY A 304 4.50 -2.17 13.36
N ASP A 305 5.52 -1.69 12.66
CA ASP A 305 5.41 -0.85 11.47
C ASP A 305 5.31 -1.60 10.16
N THR A 306 5.65 -2.89 10.15
CA THR A 306 5.64 -3.70 8.93
C THR A 306 4.31 -3.69 8.17
N PRO A 307 3.12 -3.69 8.82
CA PRO A 307 1.84 -3.51 8.13
C PRO A 307 1.78 -2.29 7.20
N ALA A 308 2.60 -1.25 7.43
CA ALA A 308 2.68 -0.06 6.59
C ALA A 308 2.96 -0.37 5.12
N PHE A 309 3.77 -1.39 4.82
CA PHE A 309 4.15 -1.74 3.44
C PHE A 309 3.66 -3.12 2.99
N LEU A 310 3.12 -3.96 3.88
CA LEU A 310 2.62 -5.28 3.50
C LEU A 310 1.50 -5.23 2.44
N ASN A 311 0.67 -4.19 2.43
CA ASN A 311 -0.34 -4.02 1.39
C ASN A 311 0.26 -3.67 0.02
N LEU A 312 1.47 -3.12 -0.08
CA LEU A 312 2.17 -2.99 -1.36
C LEU A 312 2.63 -4.38 -1.85
N ILE A 313 3.24 -5.17 -0.98
CA ILE A 313 3.70 -6.54 -1.30
C ILE A 313 2.54 -7.43 -1.75
N ALA A 314 1.39 -7.32 -1.07
CA ALA A 314 0.19 -8.08 -1.40
C ALA A 314 -0.46 -7.66 -2.74
N MET A 315 -0.17 -6.45 -3.27
CA MET A 315 -0.64 -6.04 -4.60
C MET A 315 0.04 -6.88 -5.67
N ASN A 316 1.34 -7.16 -5.54
CA ASN A 316 2.08 -8.00 -6.49
C ASN A 316 1.60 -9.45 -6.49
N ARG A 317 0.86 -9.84 -5.45
CA ARG A 317 0.23 -11.15 -5.28
C ARG A 317 -1.27 -11.12 -5.56
N GLY A 318 -1.81 -10.06 -6.17
CA GLY A 318 -3.20 -9.96 -6.60
C GLY A 318 -4.25 -9.93 -5.47
N LEU A 319 -3.85 -9.54 -4.25
CA LEU A 319 -4.72 -9.55 -3.07
C LEU A 319 -5.27 -8.18 -2.70
N SER A 320 -4.42 -7.16 -2.57
CA SER A 320 -4.74 -5.82 -2.06
C SER A 320 -4.77 -4.76 -3.16
N HIS A 321 -5.31 -3.59 -2.84
CA HIS A 321 -5.26 -2.41 -3.71
C HIS A 321 -5.22 -1.15 -2.85
N ILE A 322 -4.12 -0.38 -2.91
CA ILE A 322 -3.92 0.76 -2.02
C ILE A 322 -5.04 1.80 -2.17
N GLU A 323 -5.46 2.16 -3.39
CA GLU A 323 -6.54 3.16 -3.56
C GLU A 323 -7.95 2.64 -3.20
N ASN A 324 -8.09 1.35 -2.89
CA ASN A 324 -9.34 0.72 -2.43
C ASN A 324 -9.07 -0.04 -1.11
N PRO A 325 -8.74 0.68 -0.02
CA PRO A 325 -8.18 0.07 1.18
C PRO A 325 -9.18 -0.80 1.97
N GLU A 326 -10.46 -0.75 1.59
CA GLU A 326 -11.53 -1.61 2.11
C GLU A 326 -11.53 -3.03 1.54
N PHE A 327 -10.72 -3.29 0.52
CA PHE A 327 -10.54 -4.64 -0.04
C PHE A 327 -9.70 -5.53 0.86
N GLY A 328 -8.89 -4.93 1.73
CA GLY A 328 -8.01 -5.63 2.66
C GLY A 328 -6.85 -6.35 1.97
N GLY A 329 -5.88 -6.72 2.79
CA GLY A 329 -4.72 -7.51 2.41
C GLY A 329 -3.77 -7.67 3.58
N TRP A 330 -2.52 -8.04 3.29
CA TRP A 330 -1.52 -8.35 4.30
C TRP A 330 -1.23 -7.19 5.27
N GLY A 331 -1.44 -5.94 4.84
CA GLY A 331 -1.23 -4.74 5.65
C GLY A 331 -2.51 -4.16 6.26
N ASP A 332 -3.53 -4.99 6.51
CA ASP A 332 -4.84 -4.64 7.10
C ASP A 332 -5.94 -4.22 6.08
N MET A 333 -7.16 -4.09 6.59
CA MET A 333 -8.35 -3.56 5.92
C MET A 333 -8.82 -2.27 6.60
N PHE A 334 -8.98 -1.22 5.81
CA PHE A 334 -9.38 0.09 6.33
C PHE A 334 -10.81 0.43 5.92
N LYS A 335 -11.53 1.14 6.79
CA LYS A 335 -12.88 1.65 6.50
C LYS A 335 -12.88 3.17 6.52
N LYS A 336 -13.73 3.75 5.68
CA LYS A 336 -13.83 5.21 5.55
C LYS A 336 -14.21 5.80 6.89
N TYR A 337 -13.38 6.72 7.37
CA TYR A 337 -13.67 7.48 8.59
C TYR A 337 -14.44 8.76 8.21
N GLY A 338 -15.20 9.33 9.15
CA GLY A 338 -16.08 10.49 8.92
C GLY A 338 -15.37 11.81 8.54
N LEU A 339 -14.08 11.74 8.18
CA LEU A 339 -13.26 12.85 7.70
C LEU A 339 -12.94 12.66 6.21
N LYS A 340 -12.68 13.78 5.52
CA LYS A 340 -12.62 13.88 4.05
C LYS A 340 -11.87 12.73 3.35
N ASN A 341 -10.65 12.44 3.78
CA ASN A 341 -9.68 11.55 3.13
C ASN A 341 -9.11 10.48 4.07
N VAL A 342 -9.71 10.30 5.26
CA VAL A 342 -9.18 9.41 6.30
C VAL A 342 -9.88 8.06 6.25
N TRP A 343 -9.09 7.00 6.38
CA TRP A 343 -9.50 5.62 6.53
C TRP A 343 -8.81 5.04 7.75
N VAL A 344 -9.53 4.20 8.51
CA VAL A 344 -9.05 3.67 9.79
C VAL A 344 -9.25 2.17 9.80
N ALA A 345 -8.23 1.41 10.19
CA ALA A 345 -8.37 -0.01 10.48
C ALA A 345 -9.15 -0.22 11.78
N ASP A 346 -10.03 -1.23 11.81
CA ASP A 346 -10.84 -1.50 12.99
C ASP A 346 -10.03 -2.28 14.03
N HIS A 347 -9.55 -1.57 15.04
CA HIS A 347 -8.77 -2.14 16.14
C HIS A 347 -9.51 -3.17 17.00
N ASN A 348 -10.84 -3.23 16.89
CA ASN A 348 -11.64 -4.26 17.52
C ASN A 348 -11.75 -5.52 16.66
N LYS A 349 -11.26 -5.47 15.42
CA LYS A 349 -11.21 -6.58 14.46
C LYS A 349 -9.78 -6.84 13.95
N PRO A 350 -8.82 -7.07 14.86
CA PRO A 350 -7.45 -7.34 14.45
C PRO A 350 -7.31 -8.61 13.59
N GLU A 351 -8.33 -9.48 13.55
CA GLU A 351 -8.36 -10.63 12.66
C GLU A 351 -8.20 -10.29 11.18
N GLU A 352 -8.61 -9.09 10.71
CA GLU A 352 -8.40 -8.70 9.30
C GLU A 352 -6.92 -8.50 8.95
N LEU A 353 -6.11 -8.07 9.91
CA LEU A 353 -4.65 -8.05 9.82
C LEU A 353 -4.06 -9.45 10.06
N MET A 354 -4.43 -10.07 11.17
CA MET A 354 -3.76 -11.28 11.67
C MET A 354 -4.05 -12.54 10.84
N LYS A 355 -5.13 -12.59 10.07
CA LYS A 355 -5.46 -13.75 9.24
C LYS A 355 -4.40 -14.07 8.18
N TRP A 356 -3.67 -13.06 7.72
CA TRP A 356 -2.61 -13.20 6.70
C TRP A 356 -1.23 -13.47 7.31
N LEU A 357 -1.13 -13.53 8.65
CA LEU A 357 0.15 -13.72 9.33
C LEU A 357 0.90 -14.98 8.86
N PRO A 358 0.28 -16.16 8.69
CA PRO A 358 1.01 -17.34 8.22
C PRO A 358 1.68 -17.14 6.86
N GLU A 359 1.03 -16.41 5.95
CA GLU A 359 1.49 -16.26 4.57
C GLU A 359 2.53 -15.17 4.43
N THR A 360 2.33 -14.04 5.11
CA THR A 360 3.35 -12.99 5.23
C THR A 360 4.63 -13.54 5.89
N THR A 361 4.48 -14.39 6.90
CA THR A 361 5.58 -15.05 7.60
C THR A 361 6.32 -16.03 6.70
N ASN A 362 5.60 -16.93 6.01
CA ASN A 362 6.24 -17.86 5.07
C ASN A 362 6.97 -17.13 3.94
N SER A 363 6.35 -16.11 3.36
CA SER A 363 6.98 -15.30 2.29
C SER A 363 8.23 -14.61 2.77
N PHE A 364 8.23 -14.11 4.01
CA PHE A 364 9.44 -13.53 4.60
C PHE A 364 10.53 -14.59 4.86
N TYR A 365 10.19 -15.73 5.44
CA TYR A 365 11.16 -16.80 5.68
C TYR A 365 11.76 -17.33 4.39
N ALA A 366 10.97 -17.46 3.32
CA ALA A 366 11.49 -17.83 2.01
C ALA A 366 12.58 -16.86 1.55
N ARG A 367 12.33 -15.56 1.70
CA ARG A 367 13.28 -14.50 1.32
C ARG A 367 14.50 -14.43 2.23
N CYS A 368 14.37 -14.73 3.53
CA CYS A 368 15.55 -14.86 4.39
C CYS A 368 16.49 -15.96 3.89
N MET A 369 15.96 -17.07 3.37
CA MET A 369 16.81 -18.13 2.79
C MET A 369 17.59 -17.64 1.56
N TRP A 370 17.07 -16.67 0.81
CA TRP A 370 17.76 -16.11 -0.36
C TRP A 370 19.08 -15.40 0.00
N GLU A 371 19.31 -15.07 1.28
CA GLU A 371 20.54 -14.40 1.72
C GLU A 371 21.80 -15.27 1.51
N GLU A 372 21.68 -16.60 1.61
CA GLU A 372 22.84 -17.52 1.66
C GLU A 372 22.77 -18.68 0.64
N ASN A 373 21.67 -18.80 -0.09
CA ASN A 373 21.38 -19.96 -0.94
C ASN A 373 21.30 -19.56 -2.43
N ASP A 374 21.35 -20.56 -3.31
CA ASP A 374 21.13 -20.37 -4.74
C ASP A 374 19.64 -20.44 -5.10
N TYR A 375 19.30 -20.01 -6.32
CA TYR A 375 17.93 -20.01 -6.83
C TYR A 375 17.29 -21.40 -6.67
N GLU A 376 17.96 -22.45 -7.13
CA GLU A 376 17.42 -23.81 -7.20
C GLU A 376 17.18 -24.47 -5.83
N SER A 377 17.73 -23.95 -4.75
CA SER A 377 17.51 -24.46 -3.38
C SER A 377 16.48 -23.66 -2.57
N CYS A 378 15.94 -22.58 -3.14
CA CYS A 378 14.92 -21.76 -2.51
C CYS A 378 13.58 -21.84 -3.23
N ASN A 379 12.51 -21.61 -2.48
CA ASN A 379 11.18 -21.43 -3.04
C ASN A 379 10.92 -19.97 -3.45
N HIS A 380 10.10 -19.77 -4.48
CA HIS A 380 9.64 -18.48 -5.00
C HIS A 380 8.11 -18.47 -5.14
N ASP A 381 7.51 -17.28 -5.08
CA ASP A 381 6.04 -17.20 -5.07
C ASP A 381 5.43 -17.80 -6.35
N PRO A 382 4.37 -18.62 -6.25
CA PRO A 382 3.62 -19.05 -7.43
C PRO A 382 2.92 -17.84 -8.06
N ILE A 383 2.44 -18.01 -9.30
CA ILE A 383 1.66 -16.99 -10.00
C ILE A 383 0.24 -17.49 -10.19
N ALA A 384 -0.71 -16.76 -9.61
CA ALA A 384 -2.14 -16.98 -9.82
C ALA A 384 -2.62 -16.27 -11.09
N ALA A 385 -3.42 -16.96 -11.91
CA ALA A 385 -3.99 -16.41 -13.13
C ALA A 385 -5.51 -16.55 -13.18
N PHE A 386 -6.16 -15.75 -14.02
CA PHE A 386 -7.56 -15.91 -14.40
C PHE A 386 -7.68 -15.95 -15.92
N ASP A 387 -8.28 -17.00 -16.49
CA ASP A 387 -8.44 -17.15 -17.94
C ASP A 387 -7.12 -16.87 -18.74
N SER A 388 -5.99 -17.36 -18.23
CA SER A 388 -4.63 -17.17 -18.76
C SER A 388 -4.02 -15.77 -18.60
N ASP A 389 -4.71 -14.83 -17.93
CA ASP A 389 -4.09 -13.58 -17.47
C ASP A 389 -3.41 -13.79 -16.10
N SER A 390 -2.09 -13.83 -16.14
CA SER A 390 -1.21 -14.00 -14.98
C SER A 390 -0.76 -12.68 -14.35
N SER A 391 -1.33 -11.54 -14.78
CA SER A 391 -1.05 -10.25 -14.13
C SER A 391 -1.65 -10.22 -12.71
N PRO A 392 -1.12 -9.40 -11.79
CA PRO A 392 -1.73 -9.22 -10.47
C PRO A 392 -3.01 -8.39 -10.51
N ALA A 393 -3.41 -7.85 -11.67
CA ALA A 393 -4.61 -7.04 -11.81
C ALA A 393 -5.87 -7.84 -11.43
N PHE A 394 -6.85 -7.14 -10.87
CA PHE A 394 -8.13 -7.74 -10.52
C PHE A 394 -8.97 -7.98 -11.78
N VAL A 395 -9.85 -8.95 -11.66
CA VAL A 395 -10.77 -9.32 -12.73
C VAL A 395 -12.13 -8.70 -12.42
N TYR A 396 -12.64 -7.88 -13.32
CA TYR A 396 -13.95 -7.25 -13.19
C TYR A 396 -14.94 -7.92 -14.12
N LEU A 397 -15.99 -8.52 -13.54
CA LEU A 397 -17.07 -9.18 -14.26
C LEU A 397 -18.41 -8.53 -13.91
N SER A 398 -19.43 -8.86 -14.69
CA SER A 398 -20.81 -8.53 -14.36
C SER A 398 -21.74 -9.72 -14.62
N ALA A 399 -22.73 -9.89 -13.76
CA ALA A 399 -23.69 -11.00 -13.84
C ALA A 399 -25.06 -10.60 -13.28
N LYS A 400 -26.12 -11.18 -13.84
CA LYS A 400 -27.48 -11.06 -13.29
C LYS A 400 -27.69 -12.10 -12.21
N PRO A 401 -28.49 -11.81 -11.17
CA PRO A 401 -28.88 -12.85 -10.22
C PRO A 401 -29.46 -14.09 -10.91
N GLY A 402 -28.99 -15.28 -10.53
CA GLY A 402 -29.35 -16.56 -11.15
C GLY A 402 -28.44 -17.00 -12.30
N ASP A 403 -27.58 -16.12 -12.82
CA ASP A 403 -26.59 -16.47 -13.83
C ASP A 403 -25.56 -17.48 -13.28
N LYS A 404 -25.14 -18.42 -14.12
CA LYS A 404 -23.94 -19.23 -13.84
C LYS A 404 -22.70 -18.47 -14.30
N VAL A 405 -21.80 -18.19 -13.37
CA VAL A 405 -20.50 -17.55 -13.64
C VAL A 405 -19.40 -18.61 -13.55
N SER A 406 -18.60 -18.74 -14.61
CA SER A 406 -17.42 -19.63 -14.64
C SER A 406 -16.20 -18.90 -14.09
N LEU A 407 -15.32 -19.66 -13.43
CA LEU A 407 -14.07 -19.19 -12.86
C LEU A 407 -12.96 -20.15 -13.32
N SER A 408 -11.87 -19.64 -13.88
CA SER A 408 -10.76 -20.46 -14.36
C SER A 408 -9.43 -19.95 -13.81
N ALA A 409 -8.68 -20.82 -13.15
CA ALA A 409 -7.30 -20.59 -12.73
C ALA A 409 -6.29 -20.95 -13.84
N GLN A 410 -6.76 -21.18 -15.07
CA GLN A 410 -5.90 -21.52 -16.20
C GLN A 410 -4.83 -20.44 -16.39
N GLY A 411 -3.59 -20.87 -16.64
CA GLY A 411 -2.43 -19.99 -16.73
C GLY A 411 -1.67 -19.80 -15.42
N SER A 412 -2.20 -20.27 -14.28
CA SER A 412 -1.44 -20.28 -13.02
C SER A 412 -0.25 -21.23 -13.15
N TYR A 413 0.91 -20.83 -12.63
CA TYR A 413 2.13 -21.62 -12.69
C TYR A 413 3.03 -21.32 -11.50
N ASP A 414 3.98 -22.22 -11.28
CA ASP A 414 5.01 -22.09 -10.26
C ASP A 414 6.37 -21.96 -10.96
N PRO A 415 7.21 -20.96 -10.63
CA PRO A 415 8.51 -20.76 -11.28
C PRO A 415 9.51 -21.89 -10.97
N ASP A 416 9.35 -22.56 -9.84
CA ASP A 416 10.21 -23.66 -9.40
C ASP A 416 9.68 -25.03 -9.86
N ASN A 417 8.50 -25.03 -10.50
CA ASN A 417 7.74 -26.19 -10.96
C ASN A 417 7.16 -27.03 -9.80
N ASP A 418 6.89 -26.38 -8.67
CA ASP A 418 6.19 -26.99 -7.55
C ASP A 418 4.71 -27.29 -7.89
N GLU A 419 4.12 -28.22 -7.13
CA GLU A 419 2.72 -28.60 -7.30
C GLU A 419 1.79 -27.53 -6.74
N LEU A 420 0.87 -27.06 -7.58
CA LEU A 420 -0.09 -26.03 -7.20
C LEU A 420 -1.42 -26.59 -6.69
N LYS A 421 -1.90 -26.04 -5.58
CA LYS A 421 -3.25 -26.20 -5.04
C LYS A 421 -4.07 -24.93 -5.24
N TYR A 422 -5.37 -25.11 -5.52
CA TYR A 422 -6.30 -24.02 -5.81
C TYR A 422 -7.38 -23.96 -4.73
N SER A 423 -7.79 -22.75 -4.34
CA SER A 423 -8.92 -22.52 -3.45
C SER A 423 -9.66 -21.24 -3.84
N TRP A 424 -10.89 -21.39 -4.31
CA TRP A 424 -11.80 -20.30 -4.61
C TRP A 424 -12.70 -20.05 -3.40
N PHE A 425 -12.75 -18.82 -2.91
CA PHE A 425 -13.62 -18.48 -1.80
C PHE A 425 -14.22 -17.09 -1.93
N TYR A 426 -15.40 -16.93 -1.35
CA TYR A 426 -16.08 -15.64 -1.25
C TYR A 426 -15.46 -14.83 -0.10
N TYR A 427 -15.18 -13.56 -0.38
CA TYR A 427 -14.60 -12.64 0.59
C TYR A 427 -15.65 -11.59 1.03
N PRO A 428 -16.46 -11.91 2.05
CA PRO A 428 -17.59 -11.07 2.44
C PRO A 428 -17.17 -9.70 2.94
N GLU A 429 -16.06 -9.54 3.65
CA GLU A 429 -15.67 -8.28 4.30
C GLU A 429 -15.39 -7.15 3.29
N ALA A 430 -14.89 -7.50 2.11
CA ALA A 430 -14.68 -6.60 0.98
C ALA A 430 -15.93 -6.40 0.11
N SER A 431 -16.91 -7.31 0.18
CA SER A 431 -18.10 -7.29 -0.68
C SER A 431 -19.13 -6.26 -0.24
N SER A 432 -19.60 -5.39 -1.13
CA SER A 432 -20.69 -4.45 -0.84
C SER A 432 -22.07 -5.15 -0.86
N GLY A 433 -22.21 -6.21 -1.67
CA GLY A 433 -23.37 -7.11 -1.68
C GLY A 433 -23.16 -8.29 -0.75
N LYS A 434 -23.84 -8.33 0.39
CA LYS A 434 -23.75 -9.47 1.32
C LYS A 434 -24.72 -10.58 0.92
N ALA A 435 -24.19 -11.74 0.59
CA ALA A 435 -24.97 -12.95 0.32
C ALA A 435 -24.19 -14.21 0.70
N GLU A 436 -24.89 -15.35 0.72
CA GLU A 436 -24.24 -16.66 0.68
C GLU A 436 -23.83 -16.98 -0.76
N VAL A 437 -22.57 -17.39 -0.96
CA VAL A 437 -22.04 -17.74 -2.27
C VAL A 437 -21.49 -19.16 -2.21
N ASN A 438 -22.16 -20.07 -2.91
CA ASN A 438 -21.77 -21.48 -3.01
C ASN A 438 -20.98 -21.70 -4.31
N ILE A 439 -19.67 -21.96 -4.18
CA ILE A 439 -18.76 -22.17 -5.31
C ILE A 439 -18.62 -23.68 -5.56
N ASN A 440 -19.07 -24.12 -6.73
CA ASN A 440 -18.88 -25.49 -7.20
C ASN A 440 -17.43 -25.69 -7.64
N ASN A 441 -16.84 -26.83 -7.27
CA ASN A 441 -15.45 -27.19 -7.57
C ASN A 441 -14.44 -26.14 -7.07
N HIS A 442 -14.68 -25.58 -5.89
CA HIS A 442 -13.85 -24.51 -5.34
C HIS A 442 -12.38 -24.88 -5.10
N THR A 443 -12.00 -26.16 -5.12
CA THR A 443 -10.60 -26.61 -4.99
C THR A 443 -9.94 -26.97 -6.34
N GLU A 444 -10.65 -26.78 -7.45
CA GLU A 444 -10.18 -27.15 -8.78
C GLU A 444 -9.73 -25.92 -9.58
N LYS A 445 -8.99 -26.15 -10.66
CA LYS A 445 -8.64 -25.09 -11.62
C LYS A 445 -9.88 -24.43 -12.22
N GLU A 446 -10.91 -25.23 -12.49
CA GLU A 446 -12.17 -24.77 -13.09
C GLU A 446 -13.30 -24.85 -12.06
N ALA A 447 -13.81 -23.69 -11.67
CA ALA A 447 -14.88 -23.53 -10.71
C ALA A 447 -16.06 -22.76 -11.31
N SER A 448 -17.19 -22.74 -10.60
CA SER A 448 -18.32 -21.89 -10.98
C SER A 448 -19.25 -21.64 -9.82
N PHE A 449 -19.99 -20.55 -9.85
CA PHE A 449 -21.04 -20.27 -8.86
C PHE A 449 -22.29 -19.73 -9.57
N ILE A 450 -23.40 -19.70 -8.83
CA ILE A 450 -24.62 -19.03 -9.27
C ILE A 450 -24.66 -17.65 -8.62
N MET A 451 -24.80 -16.61 -9.43
CA MET A 451 -24.85 -15.23 -8.94
C MET A 451 -26.02 -15.07 -7.95
N PRO A 452 -25.76 -14.67 -6.69
CA PRO A 452 -26.82 -14.56 -5.69
C PRO A 452 -27.74 -13.38 -5.97
N GLN A 453 -28.89 -13.38 -5.30
CA GLN A 453 -29.81 -12.25 -5.29
C GLN A 453 -29.25 -11.13 -4.41
N ILE A 454 -28.68 -10.10 -5.04
CA ILE A 454 -28.23 -8.86 -4.40
C ILE A 454 -28.72 -7.65 -5.19
N SER A 455 -28.74 -6.47 -4.56
CA SER A 455 -29.17 -5.24 -5.23
C SER A 455 -28.23 -4.87 -6.39
N VAL A 456 -28.80 -4.33 -7.47
CA VAL A 456 -28.06 -3.87 -8.65
C VAL A 456 -26.98 -2.85 -8.25
N GLY A 457 -25.80 -2.99 -8.85
CA GLY A 457 -24.63 -2.15 -8.58
C GLY A 457 -23.83 -2.55 -7.32
N LEU A 458 -24.34 -3.49 -6.51
CA LEU A 458 -23.53 -4.10 -5.45
C LEU A 458 -22.60 -5.16 -6.03
N GLN A 459 -21.47 -5.36 -5.36
CA GLN A 459 -20.39 -6.23 -5.79
C GLN A 459 -20.16 -7.35 -4.80
N ILE A 460 -19.83 -8.53 -5.32
CA ILE A 460 -19.23 -9.63 -4.56
C ILE A 460 -17.76 -9.78 -4.97
N HIS A 461 -16.92 -10.09 -4.00
CA HIS A 461 -15.51 -10.35 -4.20
C HIS A 461 -15.26 -11.83 -3.97
N LEU A 462 -14.65 -12.48 -4.96
CA LEU A 462 -14.09 -13.81 -4.84
C LEU A 462 -12.56 -13.71 -4.88
N LEU A 463 -11.89 -14.58 -4.14
CA LEU A 463 -10.45 -14.77 -4.22
C LEU A 463 -10.18 -16.18 -4.73
N LEU A 464 -9.30 -16.29 -5.73
CA LEU A 464 -8.51 -17.48 -5.94
C LEU A 464 -7.27 -17.36 -5.07
N GLU A 465 -6.99 -18.39 -4.27
CA GLU A 465 -5.70 -18.67 -3.66
C GLU A 465 -5.02 -19.79 -4.45
N VAL A 466 -3.79 -19.54 -4.89
CA VAL A 466 -2.89 -20.53 -5.50
C VAL A 466 -1.71 -20.72 -4.57
N ARG A 467 -1.52 -21.94 -4.09
CA ARG A 467 -0.47 -22.30 -3.14
C ARG A 467 0.41 -23.39 -3.70
N ASP A 468 1.71 -23.21 -3.60
CA ASP A 468 2.70 -24.23 -3.97
C ASP A 468 2.81 -25.34 -2.90
N ASN A 469 3.73 -26.28 -3.14
CA ASN A 469 4.17 -27.25 -2.14
C ASN A 469 5.66 -27.12 -1.78
N GLY A 470 6.26 -25.96 -2.05
CA GLY A 470 7.62 -25.63 -1.71
C GLY A 470 7.81 -25.43 -0.20
N SER A 471 9.03 -25.08 0.21
CA SER A 471 9.39 -24.94 1.61
C SER A 471 10.12 -23.61 1.88
N PRO A 472 9.52 -22.67 2.64
CA PRO A 472 8.15 -22.72 3.15
C PRO A 472 7.14 -22.59 1.99
N GLN A 473 5.90 -23.04 2.21
CA GLN A 473 4.86 -22.92 1.18
C GLN A 473 4.49 -21.46 0.93
N LEU A 474 4.48 -21.04 -0.33
CA LEU A 474 4.13 -19.68 -0.74
C LEU A 474 2.78 -19.63 -1.44
N VAL A 475 2.26 -18.41 -1.58
CA VAL A 475 0.89 -18.17 -2.02
C VAL A 475 0.79 -16.91 -2.87
N ALA A 476 -0.04 -17.00 -3.90
CA ALA A 476 -0.49 -15.87 -4.68
C ALA A 476 -2.02 -15.90 -4.83
N TYR A 477 -2.59 -14.75 -5.16
CA TYR A 477 -4.02 -14.58 -5.30
C TYR A 477 -4.41 -13.98 -6.63
N LYS A 478 -5.67 -14.20 -6.99
CA LYS A 478 -6.34 -13.47 -8.06
C LYS A 478 -7.72 -13.08 -7.57
N ARG A 479 -7.95 -11.77 -7.42
CA ARG A 479 -9.25 -11.24 -7.00
C ARG A 479 -10.17 -11.06 -8.19
N VAL A 480 -11.40 -11.57 -8.05
CA VAL A 480 -12.47 -11.43 -9.02
C VAL A 480 -13.61 -10.64 -8.38
N ILE A 481 -13.96 -9.50 -8.96
CA ILE A 481 -14.99 -8.59 -8.50
C ILE A 481 -16.16 -8.67 -9.48
N ILE A 482 -17.33 -9.07 -9.00
CA ILE A 482 -18.51 -9.29 -9.84
C ILE A 482 -19.60 -8.30 -9.42
N GLU A 483 -19.97 -7.40 -10.32
CA GLU A 483 -21.07 -6.45 -10.13
C GLU A 483 -22.42 -7.08 -10.53
N ALA A 484 -23.44 -6.86 -9.70
CA ALA A 484 -24.80 -7.30 -9.98
C ALA A 484 -25.51 -6.39 -10.99
N LEU A 485 -25.95 -6.99 -12.09
CA LEU A 485 -26.79 -6.34 -13.11
C LEU A 485 -28.28 -6.53 -12.80
N LYS A 486 -29.11 -5.69 -13.44
CA LYS A 486 -30.57 -5.82 -13.36
C LYS A 486 -31.01 -7.17 -13.94
N SER A 487 -31.90 -7.88 -13.23
CA SER A 487 -32.55 -9.08 -13.76
C SER A 487 -33.58 -8.69 -14.84
N ASP A 488 -33.79 -9.58 -15.81
CA ASP A 488 -34.77 -9.35 -16.89
C ASP A 488 -36.24 -9.51 -16.41
N GLU A 489 -36.46 -9.86 -15.14
CA GLU A 489 -37.78 -10.18 -14.57
C GLU A 489 -38.50 -8.99 -13.90
N GLU A 490 -37.95 -7.77 -13.95
CA GLU A 490 -38.67 -6.55 -13.54
C GLU A 490 -39.04 -5.67 -14.75
N VAL A 491 -40.11 -6.07 -15.45
CA VAL A 491 -40.92 -5.22 -16.36
C VAL A 491 -42.40 -5.34 -16.00
#